data_AF-A0A535QG15-F1
#
_entry.id   AF-A0A535QG15-F1
#
_cell.length_a   1.000
_cell.length_b   1.000
_cell.length_c   1.000
_cell.angle_alpha   90.00
_cell.angle_beta   90.00
_cell.angle_gamma   90.00
#
_symmetry.space_group_name_H-M   'P 1'
#
loop_
_entity.id
_entity.type
_entity.pdbx_description
1 polymer ?
#
loop_
_entity_poly.entity_id
_entity_poly.type
_entity_poly.pdbx_seq_one_letter_code
_entity_poly.pdbx_strand_id
1 'polypeptide(L)'
;MIDWTEDLFAQIAAASRVALSYPGLDGYPVVLPLPFTFDRDNRCFSMPIPHQTPSPASEEQVSLTLLYYDEQRKAERYVLFYGHLTETGNEWTFTPSQVVLPQWRSRA
;
A
#
# COMPACT_ATOMS: atom_id res chain seq x y z
N MET A 1 7.93 12.18 3.81
CA MET A 1 7.82 12.60 2.40
C MET A 1 8.45 11.53 1.53
N ILE A 2 7.69 10.98 0.59
CA ILE A 2 8.13 9.88 -0.28
C ILE A 2 8.98 10.45 -1.42
N ASP A 3 10.13 9.84 -1.67
CA ASP A 3 10.91 10.07 -2.88
C ASP A 3 10.41 9.14 -3.99
N TRP A 4 9.74 9.73 -4.99
CA TRP A 4 9.06 9.01 -6.06
C TRP A 4 10.02 8.72 -7.21
N THR A 5 10.84 7.68 -7.03
CA THR A 5 11.85 7.26 -8.01
C THR A 5 11.28 6.29 -9.06
N GLU A 6 11.95 6.18 -10.21
CA GLU A 6 11.60 5.16 -11.23
C GLU A 6 11.68 3.73 -10.67
N ASP A 7 12.62 3.46 -9.76
CA ASP A 7 12.73 2.16 -9.07
C ASP A 7 11.51 1.88 -8.19
N LEU A 8 10.93 2.90 -7.55
CA LEU A 8 9.70 2.75 -6.78
C LEU A 8 8.51 2.46 -7.71
N PHE A 9 8.41 3.19 -8.83
CA PHE A 9 7.37 2.94 -9.83
C PHE A 9 7.46 1.54 -10.43
N ALA A 10 8.67 1.07 -10.72
CA ALA A 10 8.91 -0.29 -11.21
C ALA A 10 8.45 -1.35 -10.21
N GLN A 11 8.71 -1.14 -8.90
CA GLN A 11 8.24 -2.03 -7.85
C GLN A 11 6.71 -2.03 -7.71
N ILE A 12 6.08 -0.86 -7.82
CA ILE A 12 4.61 -0.76 -7.81
C ILE A 12 4.01 -1.52 -9.00
N ALA A 13 4.60 -1.35 -10.20
CA ALA A 13 4.14 -2.02 -11.42
C ALA A 13 4.37 -3.55 -11.39
N ALA A 14 5.42 -4.00 -10.70
CA ALA A 14 5.73 -5.43 -10.53
C ALA A 14 4.87 -6.11 -9.44
N ALA A 15 4.14 -5.34 -8.64
CA ALA A 15 3.30 -5.88 -7.57
C ALA A 15 2.19 -6.76 -8.14
N SER A 16 2.17 -8.02 -7.73
CA SER A 16 1.14 -9.00 -8.12
C SER A 16 0.07 -9.15 -7.06
N ARG A 17 0.36 -8.73 -5.82
CA ARG A 17 -0.53 -8.85 -4.67
C ARG A 17 -0.45 -7.57 -3.84
N VAL A 18 -1.55 -7.23 -3.20
CA VAL A 18 -1.63 -6.09 -2.27
C VAL A 18 -2.46 -6.46 -1.05
N ALA A 19 -2.15 -5.82 0.07
CA ALA A 19 -2.99 -5.83 1.26
C ALA A 19 -3.14 -4.40 1.80
N LEU A 20 -4.38 -3.95 1.95
CA LEU A 20 -4.70 -2.75 2.71
C LEU A 20 -4.91 -3.14 4.17
N SER A 21 -4.34 -2.39 5.11
CA SER A 21 -4.54 -2.57 6.54
C SER A 21 -4.99 -1.26 7.20
N TYR A 22 -5.97 -1.33 8.09
CA TYR A 22 -6.54 -0.18 8.80
C TYR A 22 -7.22 -0.63 10.12
N PRO A 23 -7.44 0.27 11.08
CA PRO A 23 -8.20 -0.06 12.28
C PRO A 23 -9.69 -0.24 11.96
N GLY A 24 -10.27 -1.36 12.40
CA GLY A 24 -11.70 -1.61 12.35
C GLY A 24 -12.46 -0.84 13.44
N LEU A 25 -13.78 -0.73 13.29
CA LEU A 25 -14.67 -0.07 14.27
C LEU A 25 -14.64 -0.71 15.66
N ASP A 26 -14.24 -1.98 15.75
CA ASP A 26 -14.07 -2.73 17.01
C ASP A 26 -12.69 -2.56 17.64
N GLY A 27 -11.81 -1.77 17.03
CA GLY A 27 -10.44 -1.52 17.47
C GLY A 27 -9.42 -2.59 17.06
N TYR A 28 -9.84 -3.65 16.35
CA TYR A 28 -8.93 -4.66 15.82
C TYR A 28 -8.45 -4.27 14.41
N PRO A 29 -7.21 -4.64 14.03
CA PRO A 29 -6.72 -4.38 12.69
C PRO A 29 -7.48 -5.23 11.67
N VAL A 30 -7.96 -4.58 10.62
CA VAL A 30 -8.54 -5.22 9.43
C VAL A 30 -7.45 -5.27 8.36
N VAL A 31 -7.28 -6.43 7.71
CA VAL A 31 -6.36 -6.61 6.60
C VAL A 31 -7.12 -7.21 5.42
N LEU A 32 -7.16 -6.50 4.29
CA LEU A 32 -7.92 -6.90 3.11
C LEU A 32 -7.02 -7.03 1.88
N PRO A 33 -6.98 -8.21 1.23
CA PRO A 33 -6.46 -8.33 -0.12
C PRO A 33 -7.52 -7.80 -1.10
N LEU A 34 -7.22 -6.70 -1.78
CA LEU A 34 -8.13 -6.04 -2.72
C LEU A 34 -7.43 -5.79 -4.06
N PRO A 35 -8.12 -5.79 -5.20
CA PRO A 35 -7.53 -5.25 -6.42
C PRO A 35 -7.25 -3.75 -6.23
N PHE A 36 -6.23 -3.24 -6.92
CA PHE A 36 -5.88 -1.82 -6.88
C PHE A 36 -5.54 -1.29 -8.27
N THR A 37 -5.71 0.02 -8.43
CA THR A 37 -5.15 0.79 -9.54
C THR A 37 -4.22 1.85 -8.95
N PHE A 38 -3.05 2.05 -9.55
CA PHE A 38 -2.14 3.13 -9.15
C PHE A 38 -2.21 4.26 -10.17
N ASP A 39 -2.57 5.45 -9.71
CA ASP A 39 -2.49 6.69 -10.49
C ASP A 39 -1.13 7.31 -10.26
N ARG A 40 -0.27 7.26 -11.30
CA ARG A 40 1.09 7.79 -11.23
C ARG A 40 1.14 9.32 -11.11
N ASP A 41 0.20 10.03 -11.73
CA ASP A 41 0.19 11.48 -11.79
C ASP A 41 -0.26 12.06 -10.45
N ASN A 42 -1.31 11.46 -9.87
CA ASN A 42 -1.85 11.86 -8.57
C ASN A 42 -1.20 11.13 -7.38
N ARG A 43 -0.36 10.12 -7.66
CA ARG A 43 0.41 9.34 -6.67
C ARG A 43 -0.48 8.68 -5.62
N CYS A 44 -1.66 8.22 -6.02
CA CYS A 44 -2.64 7.58 -5.15
C CYS A 44 -3.03 6.21 -5.68
N PHE A 45 -3.60 5.39 -4.79
CA PHE A 45 -4.08 4.05 -5.08
C PHE A 45 -5.60 4.03 -4.94
N SER A 46 -6.29 3.60 -5.99
CA SER A 46 -7.75 3.38 -5.94
C SER A 46 -8.07 1.91 -5.76
N MET A 47 -9.07 1.62 -4.94
CA MET A 47 -9.54 0.26 -4.68
C MET A 47 -11.06 0.26 -4.45
N PRO A 48 -11.74 -0.86 -4.76
CA PRO A 48 -13.18 -0.96 -4.51
C PRO A 48 -13.46 -0.85 -3.01
N ILE A 49 -14.58 -0.20 -2.66
CA ILE A 49 -15.03 -0.10 -1.27
C ILE A 49 -15.38 -1.52 -0.77
N PRO A 50 -14.69 -2.05 0.25
CA PRO A 50 -15.05 -3.31 0.86
C PRO A 50 -16.27 -3.14 1.78
N HIS A 51 -16.92 -4.24 2.15
CA HIS A 51 -18.05 -4.21 3.08
C HIS A 51 -17.70 -3.70 4.50
N GLN A 52 -16.42 -3.66 4.85
CA GLN A 52 -15.95 -3.34 6.21
C GLN A 52 -15.46 -1.90 6.27
N THR A 53 -16.19 -1.04 6.95
CA THR A 53 -15.85 0.38 7.12
C THR A 53 -14.68 0.56 8.11
N PRO A 54 -13.70 1.43 7.82
CA PRO A 54 -12.61 1.75 8.73
C PRO A 54 -13.12 2.61 9.89
N SER A 55 -12.47 2.52 11.05
CA SER A 55 -12.59 3.59 12.05
C SER A 55 -11.82 4.83 11.59
N PRO A 56 -12.09 6.02 12.16
CA PRO A 56 -11.17 7.14 12.05
C PRO A 56 -9.76 6.69 12.46
N ALA A 57 -8.77 7.00 11.63
CA ALA A 57 -7.41 6.52 11.76
C ALA A 57 -6.42 7.63 11.43
N SER A 58 -5.27 7.66 12.13
CA SER A 58 -4.14 8.47 11.70
C SER A 58 -3.40 7.82 10.53
N GLU A 59 -2.53 8.58 9.85
CA GLU A 59 -1.75 8.10 8.70
C GLU A 59 -0.91 6.87 9.02
N GLU A 60 -0.38 6.79 10.24
CA GLU A 60 0.47 5.69 10.70
C GLU A 60 -0.31 4.39 10.97
N GLN A 61 -1.64 4.48 11.05
CA GLN A 61 -2.51 3.34 11.35
C GLN A 61 -3.08 2.69 10.08
N VAL A 62 -2.98 3.36 8.94
CA VAL A 62 -3.39 2.82 7.65
C VAL A 62 -2.16 2.52 6.82
N SER A 63 -2.09 1.31 6.26
CA SER A 63 -0.98 0.93 5.41
C SER A 63 -1.41 0.13 4.19
N LEU A 64 -0.63 0.28 3.12
CA LEU A 64 -0.76 -0.49 1.90
C LEU A 64 0.53 -1.26 1.65
N THR A 65 0.44 -2.59 1.68
CA THR A 65 1.57 -3.48 1.42
C THR A 65 1.46 -4.03 0.01
N LEU A 66 2.39 -3.67 -0.87
CA LEU A 66 2.54 -4.25 -2.19
C LEU A 66 3.53 -5.41 -2.13
N LEU A 67 3.14 -6.58 -2.61
CA LEU A 67 3.96 -7.79 -2.65
C LEU A 67 4.29 -8.13 -4.11
N TYR A 68 5.57 -8.41 -4.37
CA TYR A 68 6.05 -8.83 -5.67
C TYR A 68 7.10 -9.93 -5.51
N TYR A 69 7.23 -10.77 -6.53
CA TYR A 69 8.31 -11.77 -6.58
C TYR A 69 9.49 -11.18 -7.35
N ASP A 70 10.66 -11.14 -6.72
CA ASP A 70 11.92 -10.72 -7.34
C ASP A 70 12.58 -11.94 -7.96
N GLU A 71 12.40 -12.10 -9.28
CA GLU A 71 12.97 -13.21 -10.06
C GLU A 71 14.49 -13.31 -9.97
N GLN A 72 15.19 -12.16 -9.85
CA GLN A 72 16.66 -12.15 -9.78
C GLN A 72 17.15 -12.75 -8.47
N ARG A 73 16.43 -12.49 -7.38
CA ARG A 73 16.77 -12.98 -6.04
C ARG A 73 16.02 -14.25 -5.66
N LYS A 74 15.07 -14.69 -6.48
CA LYS A 74 14.18 -15.82 -6.22
C LYS A 74 13.46 -15.72 -4.87
N ALA A 75 13.00 -14.52 -4.52
CA ALA A 75 12.40 -14.23 -3.22
C ALA A 75 11.20 -13.29 -3.32
N GLU A 76 10.21 -13.47 -2.44
CA GLU A 76 9.13 -12.49 -2.25
C GLU A 76 9.69 -11.22 -1.59
N ARG A 77 9.22 -10.08 -2.09
CA ARG A 77 9.58 -8.75 -1.62
C ARG A 77 8.34 -7.92 -1.46
N TYR A 78 8.47 -6.84 -0.70
CA TYR A 78 7.38 -5.93 -0.47
C TYR A 78 7.82 -4.47 -0.43
N VAL A 79 6.88 -3.60 -0.78
CA VAL A 79 6.91 -2.17 -0.49
C VAL A 79 5.75 -1.89 0.47
N LEU A 80 6.03 -1.18 1.56
CA LEU A 80 5.02 -0.79 2.54
C LEU A 80 4.84 0.72 2.48
N PHE A 81 3.60 1.16 2.32
CA PHE A 81 3.22 2.56 2.42
C PHE A 81 2.38 2.79 3.68
N TYR A 82 2.56 3.94 4.31
CA TYR A 82 1.60 4.52 5.27
C TYR A 82 0.97 5.76 4.64
N GLY A 83 -0.25 6.09 5.05
CA GLY A 83 -0.96 7.20 4.45
C GLY A 83 -2.42 7.31 4.88
N HIS A 84 -3.20 8.07 4.14
CA HIS A 84 -4.61 8.25 4.41
C HIS A 84 -5.47 7.38 3.52
N LEU A 85 -6.64 7.02 4.04
CA LEU A 85 -7.71 6.41 3.27
C LEU A 85 -8.88 7.39 3.22
N THR A 86 -9.32 7.74 2.02
CA THR A 86 -10.50 8.57 1.79
C THR A 86 -11.50 7.84 0.93
N GLU A 87 -12.78 7.93 1.30
CA GLU A 87 -13.87 7.44 0.46
C GLU A 87 -14.27 8.53 -0.53
N THR A 88 -14.22 8.21 -1.83
CA THR A 88 -14.60 9.13 -2.91
C THR A 88 -15.57 8.43 -3.85
N GLY A 89 -16.85 8.80 -3.77
CA GLY A 89 -17.90 8.18 -4.59
C GLY A 89 -18.06 6.70 -4.25
N ASN A 90 -17.67 5.82 -5.19
CA ASN A 90 -17.82 4.37 -5.08
C ASN A 90 -16.47 3.64 -4.87
N GLU A 91 -15.40 4.38 -4.61
CA GLU A 91 -14.05 3.83 -4.42
C GLU A 91 -13.40 4.41 -3.17
N TRP A 92 -12.44 3.66 -2.64
CA TRP A 92 -11.48 4.19 -1.70
C TRP A 92 -10.22 4.64 -2.41
N THR A 93 -9.72 5.80 -2.01
CA THR A 93 -8.43 6.34 -2.43
C THR A 93 -7.48 6.27 -1.24
N PHE A 94 -6.40 5.52 -1.39
CA PHE A 94 -5.28 5.54 -0.47
C PHE A 94 -4.21 6.52 -0.99
N THR A 95 -3.91 7.53 -0.19
CA THR A 95 -2.89 8.55 -0.49
C THR A 95 -1.67 8.32 0.42
N PRO A 96 -0.56 7.81 -0.14
CA PRO A 96 0.66 7.54 0.61
C PRO A 96 1.32 8.83 1.13
N SER A 97 1.75 8.82 2.38
CA SER A 97 2.54 9.91 2.99
C SER A 97 3.96 9.46 3.38
N GLN A 98 4.14 8.16 3.64
CA GLN A 98 5.41 7.54 3.98
C GLN A 98 5.59 6.21 3.24
N VAL A 99 6.84 5.88 2.93
CA VAL A 99 7.21 4.58 2.35
C VAL A 99 8.31 3.96 3.20
N VAL A 100 8.12 2.69 3.54
CA VAL A 100 9.16 1.87 4.14
C VAL A 100 9.70 0.97 3.03
N LEU A 101 10.84 1.38 2.49
CA LEU A 101 11.67 0.53 1.66
C LEU A 101 12.58 -0.25 2.58
N PRO A 102 12.45 -1.59 2.65
CA PRO A 102 13.33 -2.32 3.52
C PRO A 102 14.76 -2.24 2.96
N GLN A 103 15.64 -1.57 3.72
CA GLN A 103 17.06 -1.41 3.39
C GLN A 103 17.79 -2.74 3.59
N TRP A 104 17.67 -3.64 2.61
CA TRP A 104 18.43 -4.88 2.65
C TRP A 104 19.84 -4.62 2.12
N ARG A 105 20.74 -4.15 3.00
CA ARG A 105 22.18 -4.30 2.77
C ARG A 105 22.42 -5.79 2.48
N SER A 106 22.95 -6.11 1.30
CA SER A 106 23.52 -7.45 1.11
C SER A 106 24.53 -7.66 2.22
N ARG A 107 24.33 -8.64 3.09
CA ARG A 107 25.48 -9.22 3.79
C ARG A 107 26.31 -9.87 2.67
N ALA A 108 27.36 -9.15 2.26
CA ALA A 108 28.45 -9.71 1.47
C ALA A 108 29.17 -10.78 2.30
#